data_AF-A0A532VBQ8-F1
#
_entry.id   AF-A0A532VBQ8-F1
#
_cell.length_a   1.000
_cell.length_b   1.000
_cell.length_c   1.000
_cell.angle_alpha   90.00
_cell.angle_beta   90.00
_cell.angle_gamma   90.00
#
_symmetry.space_group_name_H-M   'P 1'
#
loop_
_entity.id
_entity.type
_entity.pdbx_description
1 polymer ?
#
loop_
_entity_poly.entity_id
_entity_poly.type
_entity_poly.pdbx_seq_one_letter_code
_entity_poly.pdbx_strand_id
1 'polypeptide(L)'
;MAKKEVAEKKVVKKVDNKIKNKYGFVKGTRKDMYCQLIKEGVWGKDQILAKVKAKFGSASPNAFSFFLRDCRLKGLKMKRRVILKFVD
;
A
#
# COMPACT_ATOMS: atom_id res chain seq x y z
N MET A 1 49.35 12.15 22.93
CA MET A 1 48.29 12.95 22.26
C MET A 1 48.06 12.36 20.87
N ALA A 2 47.19 11.36 20.78
CA ALA A 2 45.81 11.45 20.28
C ALA A 2 45.71 11.54 18.74
N LYS A 3 45.81 10.38 18.06
CA LYS A 3 45.32 10.20 16.69
C LYS A 3 43.82 9.95 16.77
N LYS A 4 43.03 10.85 16.18
CA LYS A 4 41.57 10.74 16.12
C LYS A 4 41.19 9.59 15.19
N GLU A 5 40.64 8.53 15.76
CA GLU A 5 39.93 7.49 15.01
C GLU A 5 38.63 8.07 14.45
N VAL A 6 38.56 8.18 13.13
CA VAL A 6 37.34 8.55 12.41
C VAL A 6 36.41 7.34 12.47
N ALA A 7 35.43 7.40 13.37
CA ALA A 7 34.39 6.40 13.50
C ALA A 7 33.50 6.39 12.26
N GLU A 8 33.78 5.46 11.32
CA GLU A 8 32.86 5.07 10.26
C GLU A 8 31.59 4.47 10.86
N LYS A 9 30.59 5.31 11.14
CA LYS A 9 29.23 4.85 11.41
C LYS A 9 28.66 4.27 10.11
N LYS A 10 28.93 2.98 9.86
CA LYS A 10 28.20 2.14 8.91
C LYS A 10 26.72 2.25 9.24
N VAL A 11 25.98 3.02 8.44
CA VAL A 11 24.52 3.00 8.43
C VAL A 11 24.12 1.61 7.94
N VAL A 12 23.88 0.71 8.89
CA VAL A 12 23.28 -0.59 8.64
C VAL A 12 21.92 -0.31 8.02
N LYS A 13 21.82 -0.39 6.69
CA LYS A 13 20.55 -0.48 5.97
C LYS A 13 19.84 -1.70 6.56
N LYS A 14 18.91 -1.49 7.50
CA LYS A 14 17.98 -2.52 7.94
C LYS A 14 17.29 -3.03 6.69
N VAL A 15 17.68 -4.21 6.22
CA VAL A 15 16.97 -4.94 5.18
C VAL A 15 15.72 -5.46 5.86
N ASP A 16 14.75 -4.56 6.03
CA ASP A 16 13.39 -4.88 6.42
C ASP A 16 12.83 -5.74 5.29
N ASN A 17 13.03 -7.05 5.38
CA ASN A 17 12.52 -8.05 4.44
C ASN A 17 11.00 -8.19 4.64
N LYS A 18 10.30 -7.09 4.39
CA LYS A 18 8.85 -6.99 4.49
C LYS A 18 8.24 -7.90 3.43
N ILE A 19 7.56 -8.95 3.86
CA ILE A 19 6.87 -9.89 2.99
C ILE A 19 5.90 -9.10 2.11
N LYS A 20 6.09 -9.16 0.79
CA LYS A 20 5.21 -8.49 -0.19
C LYS A 20 4.16 -9.44 -0.73
N ASN A 21 3.01 -8.90 -1.12
CA ASN A 21 1.98 -9.62 -1.84
C ASN A 21 2.31 -9.71 -3.34
N LYS A 22 1.46 -10.41 -4.12
CA LYS A 22 1.61 -10.56 -5.59
C LYS A 22 1.69 -9.22 -6.35
N TYR A 23 1.26 -8.12 -5.73
CA TYR A 23 1.24 -6.77 -6.29
C TYR A 23 2.43 -5.91 -5.80
N GLY A 24 3.37 -6.50 -5.06
CA GLY A 24 4.55 -5.83 -4.54
C GLY A 24 4.25 -4.84 -3.40
N PHE A 25 3.12 -4.98 -2.71
CA PHE A 25 2.81 -4.21 -1.49
C PHE A 25 3.10 -5.05 -0.26
N VAL A 26 3.55 -4.42 0.82
CA VAL A 26 3.87 -5.11 2.08
C VAL A 26 2.60 -5.69 2.70
N LYS A 27 2.63 -6.98 3.05
CA LYS A 27 1.52 -7.69 3.71
C LYS A 27 1.17 -7.03 5.04
N GLY A 28 -0.12 -7.03 5.38
CA GLY A 28 -0.62 -6.42 6.62
C GLY A 28 -0.68 -4.88 6.59
N THR A 29 -0.38 -4.25 5.46
CA THR A 29 -0.61 -2.81 5.28
C THR A 29 -1.99 -2.53 4.68
N ARG A 30 -2.45 -1.28 4.76
CA ARG A 30 -3.68 -0.83 4.08
C ARG A 30 -3.68 -1.15 2.58
N LYS A 31 -2.53 -1.04 1.91
CA LYS A 31 -2.37 -1.36 0.47
C LYS A 31 -2.54 -2.85 0.18
N ASP A 32 -2.10 -3.72 1.09
CA ASP A 32 -2.35 -5.15 0.99
C ASP A 32 -3.85 -5.45 1.14
N MET A 33 -4.52 -4.81 2.10
CA MET A 33 -5.96 -4.98 2.26
C MET A 33 -6.75 -4.46 1.05
N TYR A 34 -6.36 -3.33 0.45
CA TYR A 34 -6.97 -2.87 -0.82
C TYR A 34 -6.84 -3.93 -1.92
N CYS A 35 -5.67 -4.55 -2.06
CA CYS A 35 -5.48 -5.65 -3.01
C CYS A 35 -6.35 -6.86 -2.71
N GLN A 36 -6.50 -7.25 -1.44
CA GLN A 36 -7.35 -8.37 -1.02
C GLN A 36 -8.81 -8.10 -1.36
N LEU A 37 -9.33 -6.92 -1.00
CA LEU A 37 -10.72 -6.52 -1.25
C LEU A 37 -11.05 -6.49 -2.75
N ILE A 38 -10.15 -5.98 -3.57
CA ILE A 38 -10.32 -5.98 -5.03
C ILE A 38 -10.31 -7.41 -5.58
N LYS A 39 -9.46 -8.30 -5.04
CA LYS A 39 -9.41 -9.71 -5.44
C LYS A 39 -10.68 -10.47 -5.04
N GLU A 40 -11.28 -10.13 -3.91
CA GLU A 40 -12.57 -10.64 -3.44
C GLU A 40 -13.76 -10.11 -4.24
N GLY A 41 -13.52 -9.17 -5.16
CA GLY A 41 -14.57 -8.58 -5.98
C GLY A 41 -15.30 -7.41 -5.31
N VAL A 42 -14.71 -6.78 -4.29
CA VAL A 42 -15.19 -5.52 -3.73
C VAL A 42 -14.53 -4.37 -4.48
N TRP A 43 -15.30 -3.66 -5.27
CA TRP A 43 -14.79 -2.59 -6.15
C TRP A 43 -15.32 -1.20 -5.76
N GLY A 44 -16.38 -1.13 -4.95
CA GLY A 44 -16.94 0.14 -4.50
C GLY A 44 -15.98 0.88 -3.59
N LYS A 45 -15.62 2.12 -3.95
CA LYS A 45 -14.68 2.95 -3.17
C LYS A 45 -15.11 3.06 -1.71
N ASP A 46 -16.37 3.37 -1.45
CA ASP A 46 -16.88 3.52 -0.07
C ASP A 46 -16.89 2.20 0.69
N GLN A 47 -17.24 1.09 0.03
CA GLN A 47 -17.18 -0.24 0.63
C GLN A 47 -15.74 -0.64 1.00
N ILE A 48 -14.78 -0.36 0.11
CA ILE A 48 -13.36 -0.61 0.35
C ILE A 48 -12.88 0.23 1.54
N LEU A 49 -13.18 1.53 1.54
CA LEU A 49 -12.78 2.44 2.60
C LEU A 49 -13.42 2.07 3.95
N ALA A 50 -14.70 1.66 3.97
CA ALA A 50 -15.39 1.21 5.17
C ALA A 50 -14.72 -0.03 5.78
N LYS A 51 -14.42 -1.05 4.96
CA LYS A 51 -13.74 -2.27 5.43
C LYS A 51 -12.32 -1.99 5.92
N VAL A 52 -11.59 -1.10 5.25
CA VAL A 52 -10.24 -0.71 5.68
C VAL A 52 -10.28 0.14 6.96
N LYS A 53 -11.26 1.04 7.11
CA LYS A 53 -11.46 1.83 8.32
C LYS A 53 -11.80 0.93 9.51
N ALA A 54 -12.65 -0.08 9.31
CA ALA A 54 -13.00 -1.04 10.35
C ALA A 54 -11.78 -1.80 10.89
N LYS A 55 -10.82 -2.17 10.02
CA LYS A 55 -9.62 -2.93 10.43
C LYS A 55 -8.48 -2.07 10.96
N PHE A 56 -8.23 -0.90 10.37
CA PHE A 56 -7.07 -0.05 10.68
C PHE A 56 -7.43 1.23 11.45
N GLY A 57 -8.69 1.38 11.88
CA GLY A 57 -9.25 2.58 12.54
C GLY A 57 -9.34 3.82 11.65
N SER A 58 -8.69 3.80 10.48
CA SER A 58 -8.57 4.96 9.60
C SER A 58 -8.47 4.52 8.14
N ALA A 59 -9.22 5.21 7.29
CA ALA A 59 -9.11 5.11 5.84
C ALA A 59 -9.26 6.51 5.24
N SER A 60 -8.39 6.84 4.29
CA SER A 60 -8.42 8.12 3.59
C SER A 60 -8.74 7.88 2.11
N PRO A 61 -9.73 8.59 1.54
CA PRO A 61 -10.00 8.56 0.10
C PRO A 61 -8.77 8.93 -0.73
N ASN A 62 -7.94 9.84 -0.22
CA ASN A 62 -6.71 10.25 -0.90
C ASN A 62 -5.67 9.11 -0.89
N ALA A 63 -5.52 8.41 0.24
CA ALA A 63 -4.65 7.24 0.33
C ALA A 63 -5.07 6.12 -0.63
N PHE A 64 -6.38 5.93 -0.84
CA PHE A 64 -6.90 5.01 -1.84
C PHE A 64 -6.58 5.47 -3.27
N SER A 65 -6.69 6.77 -3.55
CA SER A 65 -6.32 7.35 -4.86
C SER A 65 -4.83 7.16 -5.17
N PHE A 66 -3.95 7.36 -4.18
CA PHE A 66 -2.52 7.03 -4.30
C PHE A 66 -2.28 5.55 -4.55
N PHE A 67 -3.05 4.66 -3.91
CA PHE A 67 -2.97 3.23 -4.18
C PHE A 67 -3.33 2.91 -5.64
N LEU A 68 -4.40 3.50 -6.19
CA LEU A 68 -4.77 3.31 -7.60
C LEU A 68 -3.69 3.83 -8.55
N ARG A 69 -3.06 4.96 -8.21
CA ARG A 69 -1.91 5.49 -8.94
C ARG A 69 -0.72 4.53 -8.90
N ASP A 70 -0.38 3.99 -7.73
CA ASP A 70 0.68 2.98 -7.59
C ASP A 70 0.39 1.72 -8.41
N CYS A 71 -0.85 1.25 -8.41
CA CYS A 71 -1.26 0.12 -9.24
C CYS A 71 -1.09 0.42 -10.73
N ARG A 72 -1.45 1.63 -11.17
CA ARG A 72 -1.24 2.08 -12.56
C ARG A 72 0.25 2.16 -12.91
N LEU A 73 1.09 2.74 -12.04
CA LEU A 73 2.53 2.85 -12.26
C LEU A 73 3.22 1.48 -12.33
N LYS A 74 2.71 0.49 -11.60
CA LYS A 74 3.17 -0.91 -11.67
C LYS A 74 2.64 -1.67 -12.90
N GLY A 75 1.87 -1.03 -13.78
CA GLY A 75 1.28 -1.68 -14.96
C GLY A 75 0.20 -2.72 -14.63
N LEU A 76 -0.36 -2.70 -13.42
CA LEU A 76 -1.40 -3.65 -13.03
C LEU A 76 -2.71 -3.31 -13.75
N LYS A 77 -3.15 -4.20 -14.64
CA LYS A 77 -4.44 -4.11 -15.34
C LYS A 77 -5.58 -4.47 -14.37
N MET A 78 -5.94 -3.55 -13.47
CA MET A 78 -7.21 -3.64 -12.74
C MET A 78 -8.36 -3.35 -13.70
N LYS A 79 -9.46 -4.10 -13.65
CA LYS A 79 -10.66 -3.85 -14.47
C LYS A 79 -11.22 -2.46 -14.12
N ARG A 80 -10.78 -1.46 -14.88
CA ARG A 80 -10.93 -0.02 -14.64
C ARG A 80 -12.38 0.45 -14.50
N ARG A 81 -13.32 -0.26 -15.13
CA ARG A 81 -14.75 0.11 -15.17
C ARG A 81 -15.46 -0.02 -13.82
N VAL A 82 -14.98 -0.86 -12.89
CA VAL A 82 -15.73 -1.14 -11.66
C VAL A 82 -15.26 -0.27 -10.47
N ILE A 83 -13.98 0.11 -10.43
CA ILE A 83 -13.41 0.92 -9.32
C ILE A 83 -13.83 2.39 -9.41
N LEU A 84 -14.12 2.89 -10.63
CA LEU A 84 -14.40 4.30 -10.89
C LEU A 84 -15.88 4.62 -11.13
N LYS A 85 -16.79 3.63 -11.06
CA LYS A 85 -18.23 3.95 -11.04
C LYS A 85 -18.56 4.54 -9.67
N PHE A 86 -18.48 5.86 -9.58
CA PHE A 86 -19.32 6.62 -8.66
C PHE A 86 -20.76 6.27 -9.04
N VAL A 87 -21.51 5.74 -8.08
CA VAL A 87 -22.95 5.56 -8.22
C VAL A 87 -23.53 6.95 -7.94
N ASP A 88 -24.14 7.56 -8.95
CA ASP A 88 -24.99 8.75 -8.83
C ASP A 88 -26.21 8.42 -7.96
#